data_AF-A0A168GLJ1-F1
#
_entry.id   AF-A0A168GLJ1-F1
#
_cell.length_a   1.000
_cell.length_b   1.000
_cell.length_c   1.000
_cell.angle_alpha   90.00
_cell.angle_beta   90.00
_cell.angle_gamma   90.00
#
_symmetry.space_group_name_H-M   'P 1'
#
loop_
_entity.id
_entity.type
_entity.pdbx_description
1 polymer ?
#
loop_
_entity_poly.entity_id
_entity_poly.type
_entity_poly.pdbx_seq_one_letter_code
_entity_poly.pdbx_strand_id
1 'polypeptide(L)'
;MYPCKSDESSRRANDIAKSWLYKPKQTLSEKRINKFISDLLYYELIVLEITCFDMQIDHPYYELFEFAKEINTPNDVVHAALAFITDSFRLPLCLWYDPRSIAAAALLMGYHGHDIKFPADTSSVWGQYLEANSDLIGEIAGSIMEVYKLPKKYSSSNHNSSSNAGNHHSSNNKR
;
A
#
# COMPACT_ATOMS: atom_id res chain seq x y z
N MET A 1 5.71 4.17 14.15
CA MET A 1 6.69 4.99 14.89
C MET A 1 8.07 4.36 14.85
N TYR A 2 8.21 3.03 14.92
CA TYR A 2 9.49 2.34 14.65
C TYR A 2 9.92 2.19 13.18
N PRO A 3 9.05 1.93 12.18
CA PRO A 3 9.49 1.90 10.77
C PRO A 3 10.11 3.26 10.35
N CYS A 4 9.51 4.34 10.83
CA CYS A 4 10.07 5.69 10.70
C CYS A 4 11.36 5.94 11.50
N LYS A 5 11.64 5.19 12.57
CA LYS A 5 12.91 5.32 13.32
C LYS A 5 14.03 4.52 12.66
N SER A 6 13.72 3.36 12.06
CA SER A 6 14.67 2.58 11.27
C SER A 6 14.98 3.24 9.92
N ASP A 7 14.01 3.93 9.31
CA ASP A 7 14.15 4.61 8.00
C ASP A 7 14.41 6.13 8.11
N GLU A 8 15.06 6.60 9.18
CA GLU A 8 15.47 8.02 9.40
C GLU A 8 14.37 9.09 9.34
N SER A 9 13.08 8.73 9.35
CA SER A 9 11.93 9.63 9.31
C SER A 9 11.19 9.75 10.65
N SER A 10 11.94 9.79 11.77
CA SER A 10 11.35 9.72 13.11
C SER A 10 10.32 10.83 13.37
N ARG A 11 9.11 10.45 13.79
CA ARG A 11 8.04 11.38 14.19
C ARG A 11 7.78 11.25 15.69
N ARG A 12 7.61 12.37 16.38
CA ARG A 12 7.32 12.37 17.82
C ARG A 12 5.92 11.78 18.06
N ALA A 13 5.76 10.97 19.11
CA ALA A 13 4.46 10.38 19.49
C ALA A 13 3.36 11.45 19.62
N ASN A 14 3.71 12.64 20.11
CA ASN A 14 2.78 13.77 20.23
C ASN A 14 2.29 14.27 18.86
N ASP A 15 3.18 14.34 17.86
CA ASP A 15 2.82 14.79 16.51
C ASP A 15 1.92 13.76 15.82
N ILE A 16 2.20 12.47 16.02
CA ILE A 16 1.34 11.35 15.57
C ILE A 16 -0.04 11.42 16.23
N ALA A 17 -0.08 11.58 17.56
CA ALA A 17 -1.32 11.64 18.33
C ALA A 17 -2.19 12.82 17.90
N LYS A 18 -1.60 14.01 17.73
CA LYS A 18 -2.31 15.21 17.27
C LYS A 18 -2.84 15.04 15.85
N SER A 19 -2.05 14.48 14.94
CA SER A 19 -2.47 14.24 13.56
C SER A 19 -3.59 13.21 13.47
N TRP A 20 -3.52 12.12 14.24
CA TRP A 20 -4.52 11.05 14.23
C TRP A 20 -5.83 11.46 14.90
N LEU A 21 -5.75 12.16 16.04
CA LEU A 21 -6.92 12.64 16.77
C LEU A 21 -7.54 13.88 16.13
N TYR A 22 -6.88 14.51 15.16
CA TYR A 22 -7.35 15.74 14.54
C TYR A 22 -8.78 15.59 14.01
N LYS A 23 -9.65 16.50 14.47
CA LYS A 23 -11.02 16.64 13.97
C LYS A 23 -11.30 18.10 13.67
N PRO A 24 -11.86 18.43 12.50
CA PRO A 24 -12.18 19.81 12.16
C PRO A 24 -13.16 20.38 13.19
N LYS A 25 -12.89 21.62 13.65
CA LYS A 25 -13.71 22.39 14.61
C LYS A 25 -13.80 21.81 16.03
N GLN A 26 -12.94 20.85 16.40
CA GLN A 26 -12.88 20.31 17.76
C GLN A 26 -11.52 20.59 18.41
N THR A 27 -11.52 21.19 19.60
CA THR A 27 -10.32 21.30 20.43
C THR A 27 -10.00 19.96 21.07
N LEU A 28 -8.75 19.52 20.91
CA LEU A 28 -8.28 18.26 21.48
C LEU A 28 -7.89 18.44 22.95
N SER A 29 -8.47 17.62 23.82
CA SER A 29 -8.11 17.59 25.23
C SER A 29 -6.76 16.91 25.43
N GLU A 30 -5.89 17.52 26.24
CA GLU A 30 -4.59 16.95 26.64
C GLU A 30 -4.74 15.55 27.25
N LYS A 31 -5.79 15.31 28.03
CA LYS A 31 -6.07 13.98 28.61
C LYS A 31 -6.24 12.90 27.54
N ARG A 32 -6.91 13.22 26.42
CA ARG A 32 -7.09 12.29 25.29
C ARG A 32 -5.78 12.05 24.55
N ILE A 33 -4.99 13.10 24.35
CA ILE A 33 -3.67 13.00 23.71
C ILE A 33 -2.75 12.10 24.55
N ASN A 34 -2.65 12.36 25.85
CA ASN A 34 -1.79 11.58 26.75
C ASN A 34 -2.22 10.11 26.81
N LYS A 35 -3.53 9.84 26.89
CA LYS A 35 -4.04 8.45 26.84
C LYS A 35 -3.65 7.77 25.53
N PHE A 36 -3.85 8.43 24.39
CA PHE A 36 -3.48 7.87 23.09
C PHE A 36 -1.99 7.62 22.98
N ILE A 37 -1.14 8.51 23.49
CA ILE A 37 0.31 8.31 23.53
C ILE A 37 0.67 7.09 24.38
N SER A 38 0.07 6.93 25.57
CA SER A 38 0.29 5.75 26.41
C SER A 38 -0.09 4.46 25.71
N ASP A 39 -1.27 4.42 25.09
CA ASP A 39 -1.74 3.26 24.33
C ASP A 39 -0.82 2.97 23.14
N LEU A 40 -0.41 4.02 22.40
CA LEU A 40 0.51 3.91 21.27
C LEU A 40 1.84 3.29 21.68
N LEU A 41 2.47 3.79 22.76
CA LEU A 41 3.75 3.27 23.25
C LEU A 41 3.63 1.83 23.79
N TYR A 42 2.49 1.50 24.40
CA TYR A 42 2.22 0.14 24.87
C TYR A 42 2.14 -0.86 23.70
N TYR A 43 1.36 -0.56 22.66
CA TYR A 43 1.31 -1.40 21.47
C TYR A 43 2.63 -1.41 20.69
N GLU A 44 3.38 -0.31 20.74
CA GLU A 44 4.72 -0.24 20.16
C GLU A 44 5.65 -1.31 20.80
N LEU A 45 5.61 -1.47 22.12
CA LEU A 45 6.37 -2.51 22.82
C LEU A 45 5.90 -3.93 22.47
N ILE A 46 4.59 -4.16 22.37
CA ILE A 46 4.05 -5.47 21.99
C ILE A 46 4.53 -5.88 20.60
N VAL A 47 4.50 -4.97 19.62
CA VAL A 47 4.96 -5.27 18.26
C VAL A 47 6.44 -5.64 18.27
N LEU A 48 7.28 -4.89 18.99
CA LEU A 48 8.71 -5.20 19.10
C LEU A 48 8.98 -6.57 19.74
N GLU A 49 8.22 -6.92 20.77
CA GLU A 49 8.34 -8.22 21.43
C GLU A 49 7.94 -9.36 20.50
N ILE A 50 6.82 -9.22 19.78
CA ILE A 50 6.34 -10.23 18.83
C ILE A 50 7.29 -10.40 17.66
N THR A 51 7.92 -9.33 17.18
CA THR A 51 8.90 -9.42 16.08
C THR A 51 10.31 -9.74 16.56
N CYS A 52 10.52 -10.05 17.85
CA CYS A 52 11.84 -10.31 18.43
C CYS A 52 12.86 -9.19 18.15
N PHE A 53 12.40 -7.95 18.07
CA PHE A 53 13.18 -6.77 17.65
C PHE A 53 13.76 -6.86 16.22
N ASP A 54 13.37 -7.86 15.44
CA ASP A 54 13.69 -7.96 14.01
C ASP A 54 12.65 -7.15 13.22
N MET A 55 13.10 -6.01 12.68
CA MET A 55 12.28 -5.13 11.86
C MET A 55 12.91 -4.92 10.48
N GLN A 56 13.86 -5.77 10.10
CA GLN A 56 14.43 -5.74 8.76
C GLN A 56 13.43 -6.39 7.81
N ILE A 57 12.81 -5.58 6.96
CA ILE A 57 11.89 -6.08 5.93
C ILE A 57 12.57 -5.87 4.58
N ASP A 58 12.94 -6.98 3.95
CA ASP A 58 13.39 -6.95 2.56
C ASP A 58 12.20 -6.65 1.65
N HIS A 59 12.40 -5.68 0.76
CA HIS A 59 11.31 -5.17 -0.04
C HIS A 59 11.24 -5.85 -1.42
N PRO A 60 10.07 -6.33 -1.88
CA PRO A 60 9.91 -6.96 -3.21
C PRO A 60 10.17 -6.04 -4.42
N TYR A 61 10.53 -4.76 -4.22
CA TYR A 61 10.75 -3.83 -5.32
C TYR A 61 12.05 -4.17 -6.06
N TYR A 62 13.10 -4.54 -5.32
CA TYR A 62 14.38 -4.90 -5.93
C TYR A 62 14.21 -6.11 -6.85
N GLU A 63 13.62 -7.18 -6.33
CA GLU A 63 13.31 -8.40 -7.08
C GLU A 63 12.42 -8.12 -8.31
N LEU A 64 11.42 -7.25 -8.18
CA LEU A 64 10.58 -6.86 -9.31
C LEU A 64 11.40 -6.25 -10.45
N PHE A 65 12.30 -5.31 -10.14
CA PHE A 65 13.08 -4.62 -11.16
C PHE A 65 14.12 -5.54 -11.82
N GLU A 66 14.72 -6.45 -11.06
CA GLU A 66 15.60 -7.49 -11.61
C GLU A 66 14.82 -8.38 -12.60
N PHE A 67 13.62 -8.85 -12.24
CA PHE A 67 12.78 -9.65 -13.14
C PHE A 67 12.32 -8.88 -14.37
N ALA A 68 11.88 -7.65 -14.17
CA ALA A 68 11.41 -6.81 -15.26
C ALA A 68 12.52 -6.55 -16.29
N LYS A 69 13.76 -6.41 -15.83
CA LYS A 69 14.93 -6.23 -16.68
C LYS A 69 15.32 -7.51 -17.41
N GLU A 70 15.29 -8.66 -16.74
CA GLU A 70 15.65 -9.96 -17.33
C GLU A 70 14.74 -10.34 -18.50
N ILE A 71 13.43 -10.11 -18.37
CA ILE A 71 12.44 -10.50 -19.38
C ILE A 71 11.98 -9.35 -20.30
N ASN A 72 12.61 -8.18 -20.20
CA ASN A 72 12.24 -6.95 -20.93
C ASN A 72 10.75 -6.59 -20.79
N THR A 73 10.27 -6.53 -19.55
CA THR A 73 8.87 -6.20 -19.24
C THR A 73 8.50 -4.78 -19.69
N PRO A 74 7.34 -4.58 -20.34
CA PRO A 74 6.82 -3.25 -20.65
C PRO A 74 6.58 -2.40 -19.40
N ASN A 75 6.86 -1.09 -19.46
CA ASN A 75 6.70 -0.19 -18.31
C ASN A 75 5.29 -0.22 -17.70
N ASP A 76 4.24 -0.33 -18.54
CA ASP A 76 2.85 -0.38 -18.06
C ASP A 76 2.61 -1.58 -17.12
N VAL A 77 3.18 -2.75 -17.48
CA VAL A 77 3.11 -3.96 -16.66
C VAL A 77 3.91 -3.81 -15.37
N VAL A 78 5.09 -3.17 -15.43
CA VAL A 78 5.87 -2.86 -14.23
C VAL A 78 5.08 -1.95 -13.28
N HIS A 79 4.42 -0.92 -13.81
CA HIS A 79 3.56 -0.04 -13.01
C HIS A 79 2.38 -0.77 -12.37
N ALA A 80 1.73 -1.68 -13.10
CA ALA A 80 0.69 -2.54 -12.54
C ALA A 80 1.22 -3.46 -11.44
N ALA A 81 2.38 -4.09 -11.65
CA ALA A 81 3.03 -4.93 -10.66
C ALA A 81 3.43 -4.15 -9.38
N LEU A 82 3.93 -2.93 -9.52
CA LEU A 82 4.19 -2.03 -8.40
C LEU A 82 2.93 -1.70 -7.60
N ALA A 83 1.79 -1.50 -8.29
CA ALA A 83 0.52 -1.27 -7.63
C ALA A 83 0.08 -2.51 -6.82
N PHE A 84 0.22 -3.71 -7.39
CA PHE A 84 -0.08 -4.95 -6.69
C PHE A 84 0.82 -5.18 -5.48
N ILE A 85 2.14 -4.91 -5.58
CA ILE A 85 3.05 -4.95 -4.42
C ILE A 85 2.61 -3.94 -3.35
N THR A 86 2.26 -2.72 -3.75
CA THR A 86 1.84 -1.69 -2.80
C THR A 86 0.57 -2.11 -2.06
N ASP A 87 -0.40 -2.69 -2.76
CA ASP A 87 -1.63 -3.19 -2.16
C ASP A 87 -1.39 -4.45 -1.30
N SER A 88 -0.36 -5.25 -1.62
CA SER A 88 0.05 -6.42 -0.83
C SER A 88 0.45 -6.07 0.61
N PHE A 89 0.92 -4.84 0.88
CA PHE A 89 1.28 -4.39 2.24
C PHE A 89 0.09 -4.18 3.18
N ARG A 90 -1.13 -4.28 2.66
CA ARG A 90 -2.33 -4.35 3.52
C ARG A 90 -2.49 -5.72 4.17
N LEU A 91 -1.70 -6.70 3.73
CA LEU A 91 -1.64 -8.06 4.24
C LEU A 91 -0.26 -8.30 4.86
N PRO A 92 -0.12 -9.25 5.80
CA PRO A 92 1.17 -9.59 6.41
C PRO A 92 2.02 -10.50 5.48
N LEU A 93 1.95 -10.32 4.16
CA LEU A 93 2.61 -11.21 3.19
C LEU A 93 4.13 -11.21 3.34
N CYS A 94 4.73 -10.06 3.71
CA CYS A 94 6.17 -9.98 3.98
C CYS A 94 6.63 -10.76 5.22
N LEU A 95 5.70 -11.22 6.07
CA LEU A 95 6.00 -12.10 7.20
C LEU A 95 5.86 -13.59 6.83
N TRP A 96 5.17 -13.89 5.74
CA TRP A 96 4.81 -15.25 5.35
C TRP A 96 5.58 -15.75 4.12
N TYR A 97 6.00 -14.83 3.25
CA TYR A 97 6.60 -15.15 1.96
C TYR A 97 7.82 -14.30 1.68
N ASP A 98 8.78 -14.88 0.96
CA ASP A 98 9.97 -14.17 0.52
C ASP A 98 9.62 -13.03 -0.47
N PRO A 99 10.36 -11.90 -0.44
CA PRO A 99 10.15 -10.77 -1.34
C PRO A 99 10.16 -11.18 -2.82
N ARG A 100 10.97 -12.19 -3.13
CA ARG A 100 11.11 -12.76 -4.48
C ARG A 100 9.82 -13.38 -4.99
N SER A 101 9.12 -14.15 -4.16
CA SER A 101 7.84 -14.77 -4.54
C SER A 101 6.71 -13.75 -4.66
N ILE A 102 6.72 -12.72 -3.78
CA ILE A 102 5.75 -11.62 -3.83
C ILE A 102 5.92 -10.81 -5.12
N ALA A 103 7.16 -10.47 -5.49
CA ALA A 103 7.47 -9.77 -6.73
C ALA A 103 7.05 -10.57 -7.97
N ALA A 104 7.32 -11.89 -7.97
CA ALA A 104 6.92 -12.78 -9.04
C ALA A 104 5.40 -12.84 -9.24
N ALA A 105 4.65 -13.00 -8.14
CA ALA A 105 3.19 -12.99 -8.16
C ALA A 105 2.64 -11.65 -8.69
N ALA A 106 3.17 -10.54 -8.21
CA ALA A 106 2.76 -9.21 -8.66
C ALA A 106 3.04 -8.96 -10.14
N LEU A 107 4.18 -9.42 -10.64
CA LEU A 107 4.56 -9.31 -12.05
C LEU A 107 3.63 -10.14 -12.94
N LEU A 108 3.35 -11.39 -12.56
CA LEU A 108 2.40 -12.24 -13.29
C LEU A 108 0.98 -11.66 -13.30
N MET A 109 0.52 -11.11 -12.18
CA MET A 109 -0.76 -10.40 -12.12
C MET A 109 -0.76 -9.16 -13.03
N GLY A 110 0.36 -8.43 -13.12
CA GLY A 110 0.52 -7.30 -14.06
C GLY A 110 0.36 -7.73 -15.51
N TYR A 111 1.05 -8.80 -15.93
CA TYR A 111 0.92 -9.36 -17.28
C TYR A 111 -0.51 -9.82 -17.59
N HIS A 112 -1.11 -10.56 -16.66
CA HIS A 112 -2.49 -11.02 -16.78
C HIS A 112 -3.49 -9.85 -16.85
N GLY A 113 -3.29 -8.79 -16.06
CA GLY A 113 -4.15 -7.61 -16.05
C GLY A 113 -4.10 -6.79 -17.35
N HIS A 114 -2.99 -6.84 -18.09
CA HIS A 114 -2.82 -6.15 -19.37
C HIS A 114 -3.11 -7.03 -20.60
N ASP A 115 -3.51 -8.29 -20.41
CA ASP A 115 -3.69 -9.28 -21.48
C ASP A 115 -2.44 -9.44 -22.38
N ILE A 116 -1.26 -9.26 -21.78
CA ILE A 116 0.03 -9.44 -22.47
C ILE A 116 0.51 -10.85 -22.16
N LYS A 117 0.89 -11.59 -23.20
CA LYS A 117 1.49 -12.91 -23.02
C LYS A 117 2.79 -12.78 -22.24
N PHE A 118 2.84 -13.46 -21.11
CA PHE A 118 4.05 -13.55 -20.31
C PHE A 118 5.16 -14.24 -21.13
N PRO A 119 6.37 -13.67 -21.20
CA PRO A 119 7.50 -14.30 -21.89
C PRO A 119 7.93 -15.54 -21.09
N ALA A 120 7.36 -16.69 -21.46
CA ALA A 120 7.61 -17.98 -20.82
C ALA A 120 8.97 -18.58 -21.20
N ASP A 121 10.04 -17.80 -21.07
CA ASP A 121 11.39 -18.30 -21.28
C ASP A 121 11.84 -19.11 -20.06
N THR A 122 11.56 -20.42 -20.10
CA THR A 122 11.97 -21.39 -19.09
C THR A 122 13.48 -21.67 -19.10
N SER A 123 14.24 -21.11 -20.05
CA SER A 123 15.70 -21.24 -20.04
C SER A 123 16.39 -20.32 -19.03
N SER A 124 15.72 -19.24 -18.63
CA SER A 124 16.21 -18.29 -17.63
C SER A 124 16.15 -18.86 -16.21
N VAL A 125 17.07 -18.42 -15.34
CA VAL A 125 17.09 -18.83 -13.92
C VAL A 125 15.78 -18.46 -13.25
N TRP A 126 15.19 -17.33 -13.63
CA TRP A 126 13.91 -16.90 -13.09
C TRP A 126 12.71 -17.65 -13.67
N GLY A 127 12.71 -17.98 -14.96
CA GLY A 127 11.68 -18.82 -15.57
C GLY A 127 11.56 -20.18 -14.88
N GLN A 128 12.68 -20.81 -14.54
CA GLN A 128 12.71 -22.05 -13.76
C GLN A 128 12.18 -21.85 -12.34
N TYR A 129 12.48 -20.72 -11.71
CA TYR A 129 11.96 -20.39 -10.39
C TYR A 129 10.43 -20.26 -10.39
N LEU A 130 9.86 -19.61 -11.42
CA LEU A 130 8.40 -19.50 -11.58
C LEU A 130 7.74 -20.86 -11.78
N GLU A 131 8.33 -21.71 -12.62
CA GLU A 131 7.81 -23.06 -12.87
C GLU A 131 7.83 -23.90 -11.59
N ALA A 132 8.94 -23.87 -10.85
CA ALA A 132 9.10 -24.60 -9.60
C ALA A 132 8.19 -24.12 -8.47
N ASN A 133 7.78 -22.85 -8.47
CA ASN A 133 6.98 -22.23 -7.40
C ASN A 133 5.58 -21.79 -7.87
N SER A 134 5.08 -22.36 -8.96
CA SER A 134 3.82 -21.92 -9.60
C SER A 134 2.62 -21.95 -8.65
N ASP A 135 2.47 -23.00 -7.84
CA ASP A 135 1.40 -23.13 -6.84
C ASP A 135 1.48 -22.03 -5.78
N LEU A 136 2.67 -21.82 -5.20
CA LEU A 136 2.94 -20.78 -4.20
C LEU A 136 2.64 -19.38 -4.73
N ILE A 137 3.09 -19.10 -5.95
CA ILE A 137 2.87 -17.82 -6.62
C ILE A 137 1.37 -17.59 -6.87
N GLY A 138 0.64 -18.65 -7.24
CA GLY A 138 -0.82 -18.61 -7.39
C GLY A 138 -1.52 -18.30 -6.07
N GLU A 139 -1.07 -18.89 -4.96
CA GLU A 139 -1.58 -18.60 -3.61
C GLU A 139 -1.35 -17.15 -3.20
N ILE A 140 -0.13 -16.64 -3.41
CA ILE A 140 0.22 -15.25 -3.11
C ILE A 140 -0.63 -14.29 -3.94
N ALA A 141 -0.77 -14.55 -5.25
CA ALA A 141 -1.62 -13.76 -6.13
C ALA A 141 -3.09 -13.78 -5.68
N GLY A 142 -3.61 -14.95 -5.29
CA GLY A 142 -4.94 -15.09 -4.72
C GLY A 142 -5.15 -14.28 -3.44
N SER A 143 -4.13 -14.27 -2.57
CA SER A 143 -4.11 -13.48 -1.34
C SER A 143 -4.13 -11.98 -1.64
N ILE A 144 -3.28 -11.50 -2.56
CA ILE A 144 -3.28 -10.08 -2.97
C ILE A 144 -4.65 -9.69 -3.57
N MET A 145 -5.27 -10.59 -4.34
CA MET A 145 -6.59 -10.34 -4.92
C MET A 145 -7.70 -10.19 -3.86
N GLU A 146 -7.53 -10.77 -2.67
CA GLU A 146 -8.47 -10.63 -1.56
C GLU A 146 -8.63 -9.18 -1.10
N VAL A 147 -7.57 -8.36 -1.23
CA VAL A 147 -7.61 -6.93 -0.93
C VAL A 147 -8.72 -6.21 -1.70
N TYR A 148 -9.02 -6.67 -2.92
CA TYR A 148 -10.04 -6.07 -3.78
C TYR A 148 -11.45 -6.65 -3.58
N LYS A 149 -11.60 -7.74 -2.81
CA LYS A 149 -12.91 -8.34 -2.47
C LYS A 149 -13.58 -7.63 -1.30
N LEU A 150 -12.84 -6.80 -0.55
CA LEU A 150 -13.37 -6.06 0.60
C LEU A 150 -14.21 -4.86 0.13
N PRO A 151 -15.37 -4.59 0.76
CA PRO A 151 -16.15 -3.40 0.44
C PRO A 151 -15.32 -2.14 0.71
N LYS A 152 -15.28 -1.23 -0.27
CA LYS A 152 -14.61 0.09 -0.21
C LYS A 152 -15.23 0.96 0.90
N LYS A 153 -14.98 0.68 2.18
CA LYS A 153 -15.43 1.50 3.31
C LYS A 153 -14.63 2.80 3.49
N TYR A 154 -13.67 3.10 2.59
CA TYR A 154 -12.84 4.31 2.64
C TYR A 154 -12.87 5.14 1.35
N SER A 155 -13.91 5.02 0.52
CA SER A 155 -14.24 6.07 -0.47
C SER A 155 -15.39 6.93 0.05
N SER A 156 -15.07 7.87 0.94
CA SER A 156 -15.95 8.99 1.28
C SER A 156 -15.17 10.29 1.19
N SER A 157 -14.74 10.64 -0.02
CA SER A 157 -14.58 12.05 -0.38
C SER A 157 -15.93 12.49 -0.93
N ASN A 158 -16.76 13.10 -0.08
CA ASN A 158 -17.93 13.86 -0.51
C ASN A 158 -17.42 15.06 -1.32
N HIS A 159 -17.23 14.90 -2.62
CA HIS A 159 -17.28 16.01 -3.55
C HIS A 159 -18.75 16.42 -3.71
N ASN A 160 -19.24 17.24 -2.79
CA ASN A 160 -20.43 18.07 -3.08
C ASN A 160 -19.98 19.17 -4.04
N SER A 161 -20.03 18.84 -5.33
CA SER A 161 -20.08 19.82 -6.41
C SER A 161 -21.43 20.53 -6.33
N SER A 162 -21.50 21.64 -5.60
CA SER A 162 -22.63 22.57 -5.69
C SER A 162 -22.56 23.32 -7.02
N SER A 163 -23.01 22.68 -8.10
CA SER A 163 -23.43 23.36 -9.31
C SER A 163 -24.80 23.97 -9.07
N ASN A 164 -24.85 25.20 -8.56
CA ASN A 164 -26.09 25.95 -8.51
C ASN A 164 -26.26 26.72 -9.82
N ALA A 165 -27.21 26.26 -10.63
CA ALA A 165 -27.66 26.93 -11.84
C ALA A 165 -28.38 28.25 -11.50
N GLY A 166 -28.16 29.23 -12.38
CA GLY A 166 -28.94 30.43 -12.68
C GLY A 166 -29.94 30.99 -11.67
N ASN A 167 -29.85 32.30 -11.42
CA ASN A 167 -30.97 33.15 -11.78
C ASN A 167 -30.62 34.63 -11.99
N HIS A 168 -31.29 35.19 -12.99
CA HIS A 168 -31.38 36.59 -13.36
C HIS A 168 -31.56 37.55 -12.18
N HIS A 169 -30.91 38.72 -12.25
CA HIS A 169 -31.60 39.96 -11.93
C HIS A 169 -31.15 41.09 -12.85
N SER A 170 -32.06 41.49 -13.73
CA SER A 170 -32.04 42.77 -14.43
C SER A 170 -32.51 43.84 -13.45
N SER A 171 -31.77 44.94 -13.32
CA SER A 171 -32.29 46.19 -12.75
C SER A 171 -31.39 47.37 -13.11
N ASN A 172 -31.96 48.25 -13.92
CA ASN A 172 -31.56 49.62 -14.23
C ASN A 172 -30.98 50.39 -13.03
N ASN A 173 -29.98 51.25 -13.27
CA ASN A 173 -30.18 52.68 -12.97
C ASN A 173 -29.20 53.62 -13.67
N LYS A 174 -29.80 54.72 -14.15
CA LYS A 174 -29.23 55.95 -14.71
C LYS A 174 -28.08 56.54 -13.88
N ARG A 175 -27.03 57.00 -14.57
CA ARG A 175 -26.69 58.43 -14.73
C ARG A 175 -25.56 58.60 -15.75
#